data_AF-A0AAD7R8W4-F1
#
_entry.id   AF-A0AAD7R8W4-F1
#
_cell.length_a   1.000
_cell.length_b   1.000
_cell.length_c   1.000
_cell.angle_alpha   90.00
_cell.angle_beta   90.00
_cell.angle_gamma   90.00
#
_symmetry.space_group_name_H-M   'P 1'
#
loop_
_entity.id
_entity.type
_entity.pdbx_description
1 polymer ?
#
loop_
_entity_poly.entity_id
_entity_poly.type
_entity_poly.pdbx_seq_one_letter_code
_entity_poly.pdbx_strand_id
1 'polypeptide(L)'
;MTMDLKEEADEMDCNQPPPIEVFAGSSTLHGISHIFSYERVCVKRCLWVAFFLGSLTFLVCVCVDRIQFYLEYPHITKLDEVTAPMMTFPVITFCNLNSFRFSQVTRNDLYHAGELLALLNRR
;
A
#
# COMPACT_ATOMS: atom_id res chain seq x y z
N MET A 1 68.93 32.59 3.55
CA MET A 1 68.65 31.61 4.62
C MET A 1 67.22 31.86 5.05
N THR A 2 66.36 30.89 4.76
CA THR A 2 64.91 30.94 4.82
C THR A 2 64.41 31.28 6.23
N MET A 3 63.50 32.24 6.31
CA MET A 3 62.66 32.47 7.49
C MET A 3 61.23 32.18 7.08
N ASP A 4 60.73 31.05 7.57
CA ASP A 4 59.37 30.59 7.46
C ASP A 4 58.39 31.61 8.08
N LEU A 5 57.54 32.21 7.24
CA LEU A 5 56.40 33.01 7.68
C LEU A 5 55.20 32.08 7.84
N LYS A 6 55.16 31.49 9.05
CA LYS A 6 53.99 31.25 9.90
C LYS A 6 52.61 31.35 9.22
N GLU A 7 51.98 30.19 9.05
CA GLU A 7 50.52 30.04 8.98
C GLU A 7 49.90 30.78 10.17
N GLU A 8 49.27 31.92 9.91
CA GLU A 8 48.29 32.48 10.84
C GLU A 8 47.03 31.63 10.71
N ALA A 9 46.96 30.60 11.55
CA ALA A 9 45.72 29.94 11.89
C ALA A 9 44.84 31.00 12.56
N ASP A 10 43.91 31.55 11.78
CA ASP A 10 42.79 32.35 12.24
C ASP A 10 42.08 31.53 13.35
N GLU A 11 42.06 32.07 14.56
CA GLU A 11 41.42 31.43 15.71
C GLU A 11 39.91 31.38 15.45
N MET A 12 39.44 30.25 14.92
CA MET A 12 38.03 29.97 14.73
C MET A 12 37.37 29.77 16.09
N ASP A 13 36.51 30.71 16.48
CA ASP A 13 35.69 30.70 17.69
C ASP A 13 34.91 29.37 17.81
N CYS A 14 35.32 28.52 18.76
CA CYS A 14 34.73 27.21 19.03
C CYS A 14 33.30 27.24 19.59
N ASN A 15 32.66 28.42 19.71
CA ASN A 15 31.30 28.56 20.22
C ASN A 15 30.23 28.79 19.14
N GLN A 16 30.61 28.87 17.86
CA GLN A 16 29.64 28.98 16.77
C GLN A 16 29.37 27.61 16.14
N PRO A 17 28.07 27.20 16.01
CA PRO A 17 27.75 25.98 15.29
C PRO A 17 28.26 26.10 13.84
N PRO A 18 28.80 25.01 13.26
CA PRO A 18 29.32 25.03 11.91
C PRO A 18 28.25 25.55 10.95
N PRO A 19 28.62 26.36 9.95
CA PRO A 19 27.66 26.96 9.04
C PRO A 19 26.87 25.88 8.29
N ILE A 20 25.58 26.14 8.05
CA ILE A 20 24.64 25.21 7.40
C ILE A 20 25.14 24.71 6.03
N GLU A 21 26.04 25.44 5.40
CA GLU A 21 26.69 25.11 4.13
C GLU A 21 27.60 23.88 4.25
N VAL A 22 28.35 23.76 5.36
CA VAL A 22 29.21 22.61 5.65
C VAL A 22 28.35 21.36 5.85
N PHE A 23 27.23 21.51 6.57
CA PHE A 23 26.26 20.44 6.73
C PHE A 23 25.63 20.02 5.39
N ALA A 24 25.20 20.98 4.58
CA ALA A 24 24.61 20.73 3.26
C ALA A 24 25.60 20.07 2.29
N GLY A 25 26.90 20.39 2.39
CA GLY A 25 27.98 19.74 1.63
C GLY A 25 28.29 18.32 2.08
N SER A 26 28.13 18.01 3.37
CA SER A 26 28.35 16.66 3.94
C SER A 26 27.14 15.72 3.88
N SER A 27 25.97 16.23 3.48
CA SER A 27 24.72 15.49 3.46
C SER A 27 24.61 14.58 2.24
N THR A 28 23.95 13.43 2.40
CA THR A 28 23.61 12.51 1.30
C THR A 28 22.37 12.95 0.51
N LEU A 29 21.69 14.00 1.01
CA LEU A 29 20.46 14.51 0.43
C LEU A 29 20.78 15.27 -0.86
N HIS A 30 20.47 14.63 -1.99
CA HIS A 30 20.77 15.17 -3.31
C HIS A 30 20.06 16.51 -3.53
N GLY A 31 20.80 17.51 -4.01
CA GLY A 31 20.29 18.86 -4.29
C GLY A 31 20.46 19.85 -3.15
N ILE A 32 20.66 19.43 -1.90
CA ILE A 32 20.82 20.36 -0.76
C ILE A 32 22.14 21.13 -0.84
N SER A 33 23.21 20.49 -1.32
CA SER A 33 24.51 21.13 -1.55
C SER A 33 24.45 22.23 -2.61
N HIS A 34 23.60 22.07 -3.63
CA HIS A 34 23.38 23.08 -4.69
C HIS A 34 22.51 24.25 -4.23
N ILE A 35 21.67 24.06 -3.21
CA ILE A 35 20.82 25.10 -2.63
C ILE A 35 21.61 26.02 -1.68
N PHE A 36 22.63 25.48 -1.00
CA PHE A 36 23.43 26.21 -0.01
C PHE A 36 24.87 26.51 -0.46
N SER A 37 25.16 26.44 -1.77
CA SER A 37 26.48 26.78 -2.31
C SER A 37 26.75 28.30 -2.33
N TYR A 38 28.00 28.70 -2.13
CA TYR A 38 28.52 30.08 -2.00
C TYR A 38 28.49 30.92 -3.32
N GLU A 39 27.66 30.55 -4.30
CA GLU A 39 27.63 31.23 -5.61
C GLU A 39 26.68 32.43 -5.62
N ARG A 40 27.16 33.58 -6.14
CA ARG A 40 26.45 34.88 -6.18
C ARG A 40 25.24 34.94 -7.13
N VAL A 41 24.75 33.80 -7.65
CA VAL A 41 23.76 33.71 -8.73
C VAL A 41 22.41 33.23 -8.18
N CYS A 42 21.58 34.17 -7.70
CA CYS A 42 20.27 33.90 -7.10
C CYS A 42 19.34 33.04 -7.98
N VAL A 43 19.37 33.20 -9.31
CA VAL A 43 18.46 32.48 -10.24
C VAL A 43 18.69 30.97 -10.23
N LYS A 44 19.95 30.53 -10.27
CA LYS A 44 20.28 29.09 -10.23
C LYS A 44 19.84 28.46 -8.92
N ARG A 45 20.03 29.17 -7.80
CA ARG A 45 19.59 28.74 -6.48
C ARG A 45 18.06 28.61 -6.40
N CYS A 46 17.31 29.59 -6.90
CA CYS A 46 15.85 29.53 -6.95
C CYS A 46 15.36 28.34 -7.80
N LEU A 47 16.01 28.06 -8.93
CA LEU A 47 15.69 26.88 -9.75
C LEU A 47 15.96 25.58 -8.99
N TRP A 48 17.11 25.44 -8.32
CA TRP A 48 17.42 24.27 -7.52
C TRP A 48 16.45 24.05 -6.36
N VAL A 49 16.05 25.13 -5.67
CA VAL A 49 15.03 25.07 -4.62
C VAL A 49 13.69 24.63 -5.21
N ALA A 50 13.28 25.17 -6.36
CA ALA A 50 12.03 24.79 -7.01
C ALA A 50 12.04 23.32 -7.44
N PHE A 51 13.11 22.83 -8.06
CA PHE A 51 13.25 21.42 -8.44
C PHE A 51 13.28 20.50 -7.22
N PHE A 52 13.99 20.89 -6.17
CA PHE A 52 14.06 20.13 -4.94
C PHE A 52 12.70 20.02 -4.26
N LEU A 53 12.01 21.14 -4.10
CA LEU A 53 10.68 21.18 -3.49
C LEU A 53 9.64 20.47 -4.35
N GLY A 54 9.73 20.62 -5.67
CA GLY A 54 8.90 19.88 -6.62
C GLY A 54 9.11 18.37 -6.51
N SER A 55 10.37 17.91 -6.46
CA SER A 55 10.71 16.50 -6.29
C SER A 55 10.23 15.96 -4.95
N LEU A 56 10.40 16.71 -3.86
CA LEU A 56 9.94 16.32 -2.53
C LEU A 56 8.41 16.23 -2.48
N THR A 57 7.71 17.22 -3.04
CA THR A 57 6.24 17.23 -3.10
C THR A 57 5.73 16.03 -3.90
N PHE A 58 6.32 15.79 -5.08
CA PHE A 58 5.97 14.65 -5.92
C PHE A 58 6.19 13.31 -5.19
N LEU A 59 7.34 13.16 -4.51
CA LEU A 59 7.64 11.99 -3.70
C LEU A 59 6.58 11.77 -2.61
N VAL A 60 6.24 12.81 -1.84
CA VAL A 60 5.24 12.72 -0.76
C VAL A 60 3.87 12.32 -1.33
N CYS A 61 3.44 12.94 -2.43
CA CYS A 61 2.15 12.59 -3.07
C CYS A 61 2.10 11.10 -3.47
N VAL A 62 3.14 10.60 -4.13
CA VAL A 62 3.20 9.18 -4.57
C VAL A 62 3.29 8.25 -3.37
N CYS A 63 4.04 8.60 -2.32
CA CYS A 63 4.13 7.80 -1.10
C CYS A 63 2.77 7.71 -0.40
N VAL A 64 2.03 8.82 -0.27
CA VAL A 64 0.70 8.83 0.34
C VAL A 64 -0.28 7.95 -0.45
N ASP A 65 -0.32 8.11 -1.78
CA ASP A 65 -1.14 7.28 -2.67
C ASP A 65 -0.86 5.78 -2.46
N ARG A 66 0.43 5.41 -2.43
CA ARG A 66 0.83 4.01 -2.23
C ARG A 66 0.53 3.48 -0.84
N ILE A 67 0.64 4.31 0.21
CA ILE A 67 0.26 3.93 1.58
C ILE A 67 -1.26 3.71 1.65
N GLN A 68 -2.05 4.61 1.06
CA GLN A 68 -3.51 4.46 1.01
C GLN A 68 -3.90 3.17 0.29
N PHE A 69 -3.34 2.93 -0.90
CA PHE A 69 -3.56 1.69 -1.65
C PHE A 69 -3.15 0.43 -0.87
N TYR A 70 -2.04 0.47 -0.14
CA TYR A 70 -1.63 -0.65 0.72
C TYR A 70 -2.65 -0.93 1.83
N LEU A 71 -3.19 0.12 2.45
CA LEU A 71 -4.19 0.02 3.52
C LEU A 71 -5.59 -0.38 3.03
N GLU A 72 -5.85 -0.34 1.73
CA GLU A 72 -7.06 -0.93 1.13
C GLU A 72 -7.01 -2.47 1.08
N TYR A 73 -5.85 -3.07 1.36
CA TYR A 73 -5.61 -4.52 1.32
C TYR A 73 -6.14 -5.21 0.03
N PRO A 74 -5.77 -4.70 -1.17
CA PRO A 74 -6.18 -5.33 -2.42
C PRO A 74 -5.52 -6.70 -2.58
N HIS A 75 -6.28 -7.67 -3.07
CA HIS A 75 -5.78 -9.02 -3.37
C HIS A 75 -6.07 -9.38 -4.82
N ILE A 76 -5.15 -10.12 -5.44
CA ILE A 76 -5.31 -10.64 -6.80
C ILE A 76 -5.30 -12.16 -6.72
N THR A 77 -6.28 -12.79 -7.35
CA THR A 77 -6.37 -14.25 -7.45
C THR A 77 -5.72 -14.71 -8.75
N LYS A 78 -4.72 -15.58 -8.65
CA LYS A 78 -4.14 -16.27 -9.81
C LYS A 78 -4.87 -17.61 -10.00
N LEU A 79 -5.37 -17.87 -11.20
CA LEU A 79 -6.00 -19.13 -11.57
C LEU A 79 -5.01 -19.94 -12.42
N ASP A 80 -4.71 -21.15 -11.98
CA ASP A 80 -3.87 -22.10 -12.71
C ASP A 80 -4.64 -23.42 -12.83
N GLU A 81 -4.56 -24.06 -14.01
CA GLU A 81 -5.06 -25.41 -14.24
C GLU A 81 -3.89 -26.39 -14.12
N VAL A 82 -3.99 -27.32 -13.17
CA VAL A 82 -2.94 -28.31 -12.91
C VAL A 82 -3.49 -29.72 -13.01
N THR A 83 -2.83 -30.57 -13.79
CA THR A 83 -3.19 -31.99 -13.90
C THR A 83 -2.67 -32.75 -12.68
N ALA A 84 -3.57 -33.17 -11.79
CA ALA A 84 -3.23 -33.97 -10.63
C ALA A 84 -3.27 -35.49 -10.96
N PRO A 85 -2.24 -36.28 -10.59
CA PRO A 85 -2.19 -37.73 -10.89
C PRO A 85 -3.23 -38.54 -10.10
N MET A 86 -3.69 -38.03 -8.96
CA MET A 86 -4.83 -38.55 -8.19
C MET A 86 -5.65 -37.37 -7.66
N MET A 87 -6.97 -37.48 -7.73
CA MET A 87 -7.91 -36.54 -7.13
C MET A 87 -8.90 -37.26 -6.23
N THR A 88 -9.30 -36.62 -5.12
CA THR A 88 -10.33 -37.14 -4.24
C THR A 88 -11.68 -37.12 -4.94
N PHE A 89 -12.37 -38.26 -4.98
CA PHE A 89 -13.72 -38.34 -5.55
C PHE A 89 -14.68 -37.50 -4.69
N PRO A 90 -15.47 -36.59 -5.29
CA PRO A 90 -16.32 -35.68 -4.53
C PRO A 90 -17.51 -36.40 -3.90
N VAL A 91 -18.12 -35.77 -2.89
CA VAL A 91 -19.39 -36.23 -2.35
C VAL A 91 -20.49 -35.97 -3.36
N ILE A 92 -21.15 -37.03 -3.81
CA ILE A 92 -22.31 -36.93 -4.70
C ILE A 92 -23.57 -36.96 -3.84
N THR A 93 -24.29 -35.84 -3.79
CA THR A 93 -25.60 -35.77 -3.16
C THR A 93 -26.67 -35.77 -4.24
N PHE A 94 -27.57 -36.76 -4.20
CA PHE A 94 -28.75 -36.79 -5.06
C PHE A 94 -30.01 -36.87 -4.20
N CYS A 95 -31.05 -36.16 -4.62
CA CYS A 95 -32.35 -36.20 -3.96
C CYS A 95 -33.42 -36.43 -5.03
N ASN A 96 -34.50 -37.12 -4.64
CA ASN A 96 -35.67 -37.23 -5.47
C ASN A 96 -36.35 -35.85 -5.58
N LEU A 97 -36.76 -35.45 -6.79
CA LEU A 97 -37.55 -34.23 -6.99
C LEU A 97 -38.90 -34.29 -6.27
N ASN A 98 -39.42 -35.51 -6.08
CA ASN A 98 -40.59 -35.71 -5.26
C ASN A 98 -40.26 -35.43 -3.78
N SER A 99 -40.79 -34.34 -3.25
CA SER A 99 -40.49 -33.84 -1.89
C SER A 99 -40.94 -34.80 -0.79
N PHE A 100 -42.00 -35.56 -1.01
CA PHE A 100 -42.50 -36.54 -0.05
C PHE A 100 -43.25 -37.66 -0.76
N ARG A 101 -43.27 -38.84 -0.15
CA ARG A 101 -44.00 -39.98 -0.71
C ARG A 101 -45.47 -39.87 -0.30
N PHE A 102 -46.38 -39.70 -1.26
CA PHE A 102 -47.82 -39.58 -0.98
C PHE A 102 -48.36 -40.77 -0.15
N SER A 103 -47.83 -41.98 -0.36
CA SER A 103 -48.22 -43.17 0.41
C SER A 103 -47.79 -43.17 1.88
N GLN A 104 -46.92 -42.24 2.30
CA GLN A 104 -46.49 -42.10 3.71
C GLN A 104 -47.13 -40.88 4.39
N VAL A 105 -47.98 -40.13 3.70
CA VAL A 105 -48.68 -38.98 4.29
C VAL A 105 -49.76 -39.48 5.25
N THR A 106 -49.65 -39.15 6.53
CA THR A 106 -50.65 -39.51 7.55
C THR A 106 -51.72 -38.43 7.70
N ARG A 107 -52.83 -38.75 8.41
CA ARG A 107 -53.85 -37.75 8.73
C ARG A 107 -53.33 -36.62 9.62
N ASN A 108 -52.37 -36.90 10.48
CA ASN A 108 -51.73 -35.88 11.31
C ASN A 108 -50.93 -34.91 10.44
N ASP A 109 -50.18 -35.42 9.46
CA ASP A 109 -49.41 -34.61 8.52
C ASP A 109 -50.33 -33.77 7.63
N LEU A 110 -51.46 -34.34 7.17
CA LEU A 110 -52.46 -33.60 6.40
C LEU A 110 -53.16 -32.51 7.24
N TYR A 111 -53.37 -32.77 8.54
CA TYR A 111 -53.97 -31.79 9.46
C TYR A 111 -53.04 -30.59 9.72
N HIS A 112 -51.74 -30.84 9.91
CA HIS A 112 -50.77 -29.78 10.22
C HIS A 112 -50.16 -29.10 8.98
N ALA A 113 -49.96 -29.84 7.88
CA ALA A 113 -49.24 -29.38 6.70
C ALA A 113 -50.05 -29.49 5.39
N GLY A 114 -51.31 -29.94 5.42
CA GLY A 114 -52.09 -30.18 4.20
C GLY A 114 -52.37 -28.94 3.36
N GLU A 115 -52.58 -27.77 3.98
CA GLU A 115 -52.72 -26.49 3.25
C GLU A 115 -51.38 -26.03 2.66
N LEU A 116 -50.29 -26.16 3.43
CA LEU A 116 -48.92 -25.84 2.98
C LEU A 116 -48.48 -26.70 1.79
N LEU A 117 -48.83 -27.98 1.82
CA LEU A 117 -48.53 -28.93 0.74
C LEU A 117 -49.54 -28.85 -0.43
N ALA A 118 -50.45 -27.85 -0.42
CA ALA A 118 -51.52 -27.66 -1.40
C ALA A 118 -52.43 -28.90 -1.60
N LEU A 119 -52.49 -29.80 -0.60
CA LEU A 119 -53.33 -30.99 -0.61
C LEU A 119 -54.76 -30.70 -0.14
N LEU A 120 -54.95 -29.62 0.62
CA LEU A 120 -56.25 -29.15 1.07
C LEU A 120 -56.54 -27.80 0.44
N ASN A 121 -57.36 -27.79 -0.61
CA ASN A 121 -57.90 -26.56 -1.18
C ASN A 121 -59.14 -26.16 -0.38
N ARG A 122 -59.03 -25.12 0.45
CA ARG A 122 -60.17 -24.51 1.15
C ARG A 122 -60.86 -23.55 0.18
N ARG A 123 -61.72 -24.09 -0.69
CA ARG A 123 -62.71 -23.29 -1.41
C ARG A 123 -63.91 -23.02 -0.49
#